data_AF-A0A497T4Z9-F1
#
_entry.id   AF-A0A497T4Z9-F1
#
_cell.length_a   1.000
_cell.length_b   1.000
_cell.length_c   1.000
_cell.angle_alpha   90.00
_cell.angle_beta   90.00
_cell.angle_gamma   90.00
#
_symmetry.space_group_name_H-M   'P 1'
#
loop_
_entity.id
_entity.type
_entity.pdbx_description
1 polymer ?
#
loop_
_entity_poly.entity_id
_entity_poly.type
_entity_poly.pdbx_seq_one_letter_code
_entity_poly.pdbx_strand_id
1 'polypeptide(L)'
;MVEKMSEIDFVKKLVFKIAEVGHQRKIMDSPSLADIEPFRHFFDRNGNLKYDELNSMDGAWTRREILARFLLLSVVLDQGPDIPGVRDFLKNVTNALYRKEIRIFHRSLDFFRELNISIDEILDKHNSVKKLRAKIWAKLNNSNPSKYNLFFAQSPRGIISINQVLDYGIHRWGVPLCVPLLLEKDLGEKESTQPFVEYLESFESSEIMSKELKNHERYGLGSAIGNKACHLFVKWYIHTFSLSSKKEDGWSKWSFEVPFDSNAGRVLFRAGFFTSFADLEDYEDWEVIQKGKGKGKTHYIRVTNIRGKKVQKDIEDEKIIENYNNVVLNHLKIRKKPPTKLEIQQIPNTILLNSKFGIGDFDDGLIYIGTKFCFNHEKPDCKNCPLKDLCLSKNKKPELIKNYRT
;
A
#
# COMPACT_ATOMS: atom_id res chain seq x y z
N MET A 1 24.70 37.03 3.08
CA MET A 1 24.50 36.14 1.92
C MET A 1 23.57 35.02 2.35
N VAL A 2 22.39 34.90 1.76
CA VAL A 2 21.51 33.73 1.99
C VAL A 2 22.06 32.61 1.12
N GLU A 3 22.62 31.57 1.72
CA GLU A 3 23.08 30.39 0.97
C GLU A 3 21.93 29.83 0.12
N LYS A 4 22.19 29.73 -1.18
CA LYS A 4 21.26 29.12 -2.13
C LYS A 4 21.24 27.62 -1.84
N MET A 5 20.20 27.15 -1.17
CA MET A 5 20.00 25.73 -0.85
C MET A 5 20.13 24.87 -2.12
N SER A 6 20.95 23.82 -2.06
CA SER A 6 21.13 22.88 -3.17
C SER A 6 19.82 22.13 -3.48
N GLU A 7 19.68 21.60 -4.70
CA GLU A 7 18.49 20.80 -5.07
C GLU A 7 18.38 19.55 -4.18
N ILE A 8 19.49 18.92 -3.83
CA ILE A 8 19.48 17.72 -2.97
C ILE A 8 19.08 18.05 -1.53
N ASP A 9 19.52 19.18 -0.98
CA ASP A 9 19.11 19.62 0.38
C ASP A 9 17.63 19.98 0.42
N PHE A 10 17.12 20.58 -0.65
CA PHE A 10 15.69 20.79 -0.82
C PHE A 10 14.92 19.46 -0.77
N VAL A 11 15.35 18.47 -1.56
CA VAL A 11 14.67 17.16 -1.61
C VAL A 11 14.75 16.45 -0.27
N LYS A 12 15.90 16.47 0.41
CA LYS A 12 16.05 15.90 1.77
C LYS A 12 15.02 16.51 2.72
N LYS A 13 14.93 17.85 2.79
CA LYS A 13 13.95 18.55 3.65
C LYS A 13 12.52 18.16 3.29
N LEU A 14 12.20 18.07 2.00
CA LEU A 14 10.88 17.67 1.53
C LEU A 14 10.53 16.23 1.96
N VAL A 15 11.43 15.27 1.73
CA VAL A 15 11.23 13.86 2.08
C VAL A 15 11.08 13.68 3.59
N PHE A 16 11.94 14.31 4.40
CA PHE A 16 11.82 14.28 5.85
C PHE A 16 10.52 14.91 6.34
N LYS A 17 10.08 16.02 5.73
CA LYS A 17 8.82 16.65 6.14
C LYS A 17 7.61 15.79 5.83
N ILE A 18 7.60 15.11 4.68
CA ILE A 18 6.54 14.16 4.32
C ILE A 18 6.53 12.99 5.29
N ALA A 19 7.69 12.39 5.57
CA ALA A 19 7.81 11.28 6.50
C ALA A 19 7.40 11.67 7.95
N GLU A 20 7.74 12.87 8.40
CA GLU A 20 7.28 13.40 9.69
C GLU A 20 5.75 13.48 9.78
N VAL A 21 5.09 13.96 8.71
CA VAL A 21 3.63 14.03 8.65
C VAL A 21 3.00 12.64 8.76
N GLY A 22 3.54 11.64 8.07
CA GLY A 22 3.02 10.27 8.16
C GLY A 22 3.32 9.61 9.49
N HIS A 23 4.49 9.85 10.08
CA HIS A 23 4.87 9.32 11.39
C HIS A 23 3.89 9.71 12.50
N GLN A 24 3.40 10.95 12.47
CA GLN A 24 2.38 11.46 13.41
C GLN A 24 0.99 10.82 13.19
N ARG A 25 0.83 9.99 12.16
CA ARG A 25 -0.45 9.48 11.64
C ARG A 25 -0.47 7.97 11.38
N LYS A 26 0.55 7.23 11.84
CA LYS A 26 0.92 5.81 11.57
C LYS A 26 -0.19 4.75 11.51
N ILE A 27 -1.43 5.05 11.90
CA ILE A 27 -2.57 4.12 12.02
C ILE A 27 -3.82 4.60 11.26
N MET A 28 -3.84 5.84 10.74
CA MET A 28 -5.08 6.40 10.17
C MET A 28 -5.62 5.64 8.95
N ASP A 29 -4.74 5.00 8.16
CA ASP A 29 -5.10 4.35 6.90
C ASP A 29 -4.89 2.82 6.92
N SER A 30 -5.01 2.15 8.08
CA SER A 30 -4.92 0.69 8.22
C SER A 30 -6.27 0.03 8.59
N PRO A 31 -6.44 -1.29 8.40
CA PRO A 31 -7.61 -2.00 8.91
C PRO A 31 -7.61 -2.01 10.44
N SER A 32 -8.78 -1.82 11.04
CA SER A 32 -8.94 -1.89 12.51
C SER A 32 -8.99 -3.36 12.95
N LEU A 33 -7.82 -3.93 13.24
CA LEU A 33 -7.70 -5.33 13.65
C LEU A 33 -8.40 -5.62 14.97
N ALA A 34 -8.44 -4.65 15.90
CA ALA A 34 -9.09 -4.78 17.20
C ALA A 34 -10.63 -4.90 17.10
N ASP A 35 -11.23 -4.45 15.98
CA ASP A 35 -12.67 -4.55 15.75
C ASP A 35 -13.10 -5.93 15.20
N ILE A 36 -12.13 -6.76 14.84
CA ILE A 36 -12.37 -8.14 14.42
C ILE A 36 -12.55 -8.99 15.68
N GLU A 37 -13.75 -9.50 15.89
CA GLU A 37 -14.15 -10.24 17.11
C GLU A 37 -13.17 -11.34 17.52
N PRO A 38 -12.77 -12.25 16.60
CA PRO A 38 -11.82 -13.31 16.96
C PRO A 38 -10.41 -12.82 17.24
N PHE A 39 -10.07 -11.53 17.04
CA PHE A 39 -8.74 -11.01 17.33
C PHE A 39 -8.69 -10.12 18.57
N ARG A 40 -9.83 -9.83 19.22
CA ARG A 40 -9.89 -8.88 20.34
C ARG A 40 -8.89 -9.21 21.45
N HIS A 41 -8.68 -10.49 21.76
CA HIS A 41 -7.73 -10.92 22.80
C HIS A 41 -6.25 -10.76 22.42
N PHE A 42 -5.96 -10.47 21.15
CA PHE A 42 -4.61 -10.13 20.68
C PHE A 42 -4.21 -8.70 21.07
N PHE A 43 -5.16 -7.88 21.52
CA PHE A 43 -4.94 -6.47 21.89
C PHE A 43 -5.07 -6.26 23.40
N ASP A 44 -4.33 -5.27 23.92
CA ASP A 44 -4.47 -4.81 25.30
C ASP A 44 -5.73 -3.94 25.48
N ARG A 45 -5.97 -3.48 26.71
CA ARG A 45 -7.13 -2.62 27.04
C ARG A 45 -7.08 -1.25 26.37
N ASN A 46 -5.91 -0.82 25.88
CA ASN A 46 -5.72 0.44 25.18
C ASN A 46 -5.85 0.28 23.65
N GLY A 47 -6.14 -0.94 23.16
CA GLY A 47 -6.23 -1.26 21.75
C GLY A 47 -4.88 -1.45 21.06
N ASN A 48 -3.78 -1.56 21.82
CA ASN A 48 -2.46 -1.86 21.25
C ASN A 48 -2.29 -3.36 21.06
N LEU A 49 -1.63 -3.76 19.97
CA LEU A 49 -1.28 -5.14 19.72
C LEU A 49 -0.29 -5.64 20.79
N LYS A 50 -0.54 -6.81 21.36
CA LYS A 50 0.36 -7.45 22.34
C LYS A 50 1.52 -8.12 21.62
N TYR A 51 2.57 -7.36 21.34
CA TYR A 51 3.71 -7.80 20.53
C TYR A 51 4.46 -9.00 21.11
N ASP A 52 4.52 -9.10 22.44
CA ASP A 52 5.13 -10.20 23.20
C ASP A 52 4.34 -11.52 23.09
N GLU A 53 3.04 -11.44 22.80
CA GLU A 53 2.16 -12.60 22.60
C GLU A 53 2.00 -13.01 21.12
N LEU A 54 2.73 -12.39 20.17
CA LEU A 54 2.58 -12.70 18.73
C LEU A 54 2.91 -14.15 18.37
N ASN A 55 3.81 -14.78 19.12
CA ASN A 55 4.19 -16.19 18.93
C ASN A 55 3.33 -17.16 19.77
N SER A 56 2.37 -16.65 20.55
CA SER A 56 1.43 -17.50 21.28
C SER A 56 0.49 -18.22 20.31
N MET A 57 0.11 -19.44 20.67
CA MET A 57 -0.83 -20.24 19.89
C MET A 57 -2.26 -19.73 20.04
N ASP A 58 -3.01 -19.75 18.95
CA ASP A 58 -4.46 -19.55 18.89
C ASP A 58 -5.05 -20.60 17.93
N GLY A 59 -5.56 -21.68 18.50
CA GLY A 59 -5.82 -22.91 17.75
C GLY A 59 -4.52 -23.58 17.29
N ALA A 60 -4.42 -23.89 16.00
CA ALA A 60 -3.26 -24.56 15.41
C ALA A 60 -2.12 -23.61 15.00
N TRP A 61 -2.33 -22.30 15.06
CA TRP A 61 -1.41 -21.31 14.50
C TRP A 61 -0.97 -20.28 15.52
N THR A 62 0.13 -19.60 15.28
CA THR A 62 0.50 -18.43 16.06
C THR A 62 -0.44 -17.25 15.76
N ARG A 63 -0.55 -16.30 16.69
CA ARG A 63 -1.30 -15.05 16.44
C ARG A 63 -0.72 -14.27 15.26
N ARG A 64 0.61 -14.26 15.12
CA ARG A 64 1.32 -13.66 13.98
C ARG A 64 0.83 -14.24 12.64
N GLU A 65 0.72 -15.55 12.54
CA GLU A 65 0.22 -16.27 11.37
C GLU A 65 -1.22 -15.84 11.03
N ILE A 66 -2.12 -15.84 12.01
CA ILE A 66 -3.53 -15.46 11.82
C ILE A 66 -3.67 -14.00 11.35
N LEU A 67 -2.90 -13.08 11.96
CA LEU A 67 -2.89 -11.68 11.57
C LEU A 67 -2.33 -11.50 10.15
N ALA A 68 -1.25 -12.20 9.79
CA ALA A 68 -0.70 -12.15 8.43
C ALA A 68 -1.72 -12.62 7.38
N ARG A 69 -2.45 -13.71 7.65
CA ARG A 69 -3.52 -14.22 6.77
C ARG A 69 -4.66 -13.21 6.60
N PHE A 70 -5.07 -12.55 7.70
CA PHE A 70 -6.08 -11.48 7.63
C PHE A 70 -5.60 -10.29 6.80
N LEU A 71 -4.35 -9.85 6.98
CA LEU A 71 -3.79 -8.75 6.20
C LEU A 71 -3.70 -9.08 4.72
N LEU A 72 -3.39 -10.34 4.35
CA LEU A 72 -3.37 -10.80 2.97
C LEU A 72 -4.76 -10.64 2.31
N LEU A 73 -5.81 -11.14 2.97
CA LEU A 73 -7.18 -10.95 2.47
C LEU A 73 -7.54 -9.46 2.43
N SER A 74 -7.17 -8.70 3.46
CA SER A 74 -7.45 -7.26 3.54
C SER A 74 -6.92 -6.49 2.33
N VAL A 75 -5.65 -6.69 1.95
CA VAL A 75 -5.08 -5.95 0.81
C VAL A 75 -5.68 -6.35 -0.54
N VAL A 76 -6.13 -7.60 -0.68
CA VAL A 76 -6.82 -8.08 -1.88
C VAL A 76 -8.16 -7.37 -2.05
N LEU A 77 -8.90 -7.19 -0.95
CA LEU A 77 -10.20 -6.51 -0.97
C LEU A 77 -10.07 -4.98 -1.03
N ASP A 78 -9.00 -4.41 -0.47
CA ASP A 78 -8.76 -2.95 -0.36
C ASP A 78 -8.36 -2.31 -1.71
N GLN A 79 -9.15 -2.55 -2.74
CA GLN A 79 -8.98 -2.12 -4.13
C GLN A 79 -10.21 -1.35 -4.68
N GLY A 80 -11.18 -1.03 -3.81
CA GLY A 80 -12.43 -0.35 -4.16
C GLY A 80 -12.40 1.18 -3.95
N PRO A 81 -13.37 1.93 -4.52
CA PRO A 81 -13.45 3.38 -4.40
C PRO A 81 -13.95 3.87 -3.02
N ASP A 82 -14.44 2.98 -2.16
CA ASP A 82 -14.93 3.29 -0.81
C ASP A 82 -14.21 2.44 0.24
N ILE A 83 -12.94 2.76 0.48
CA ILE A 83 -12.05 2.06 1.43
C ILE A 83 -12.71 1.81 2.80
N PRO A 84 -13.37 2.79 3.45
CA PRO A 84 -14.02 2.52 4.73
C PRO A 84 -15.18 1.51 4.60
N GLY A 85 -15.91 1.52 3.47
CA GLY A 85 -16.97 0.54 3.20
C GLY A 85 -16.43 -0.86 2.96
N VAL A 86 -15.31 -0.99 2.25
CA VAL A 86 -14.61 -2.27 2.06
C VAL A 86 -14.14 -2.84 3.40
N ARG A 87 -13.58 -2.01 4.28
CA ARG A 87 -13.10 -2.43 5.60
C ARG A 87 -14.24 -2.87 6.52
N ASP A 88 -15.33 -2.10 6.56
CA ASP A 88 -16.54 -2.49 7.29
C ASP A 88 -17.12 -3.79 6.74
N PHE A 89 -17.12 -3.96 5.42
CA PHE A 89 -17.58 -5.17 4.76
C PHE A 89 -16.75 -6.40 5.16
N LEU A 90 -15.42 -6.35 5.03
CA LEU A 90 -14.53 -7.43 5.46
C LEU A 90 -14.74 -7.79 6.93
N LYS A 91 -14.71 -6.79 7.82
CA LYS A 91 -14.97 -6.97 9.26
C LYS A 91 -16.30 -7.71 9.50
N ASN A 92 -17.38 -7.24 8.89
CA ASN A 92 -18.71 -7.78 9.12
C ASN A 92 -18.86 -9.21 8.60
N VAL A 93 -18.27 -9.53 7.44
CA VAL A 93 -18.25 -10.91 6.92
C VAL A 93 -17.41 -11.81 7.81
N THR A 94 -16.17 -11.41 8.16
CA THR A 94 -15.31 -12.18 9.05
C THR A 94 -16.00 -12.51 10.37
N ASN A 95 -16.58 -11.50 11.04
CA ASN A 95 -17.27 -11.72 12.32
C ASN A 95 -18.48 -12.65 12.15
N ALA A 96 -19.26 -12.50 11.07
CA ALA A 96 -20.41 -13.35 10.80
C ALA A 96 -20.03 -14.82 10.57
N LEU A 97 -18.96 -15.07 9.79
CA LEU A 97 -18.45 -16.42 9.54
C LEU A 97 -17.96 -17.06 10.84
N TYR A 98 -17.19 -16.33 11.65
CA TYR A 98 -16.67 -16.85 12.92
C TYR A 98 -17.76 -17.17 13.93
N ARG A 99 -18.84 -16.38 14.00
CA ARG A 99 -20.02 -16.69 14.85
C ARG A 99 -20.75 -17.95 14.40
N LYS A 100 -20.55 -18.39 13.16
CA LYS A 100 -21.06 -19.66 12.61
C LYS A 100 -20.01 -20.77 12.65
N GLU A 101 -18.92 -20.58 13.41
CA GLU A 101 -17.79 -21.51 13.51
C GLU A 101 -17.03 -21.76 12.19
N ILE A 102 -17.20 -20.89 11.19
CA ILE A 102 -16.44 -20.89 9.94
C ILE A 102 -15.20 -20.02 10.15
N ARG A 103 -14.12 -20.62 10.66
CA ARG A 103 -12.95 -19.90 11.17
C ARG A 103 -11.89 -19.71 10.07
N ILE A 104 -12.22 -18.94 9.03
CA ILE A 104 -11.45 -18.89 7.76
C ILE A 104 -9.95 -18.56 7.86
N PHE A 105 -9.46 -17.91 8.92
CA PHE A 105 -8.00 -17.70 9.10
C PHE A 105 -7.33 -18.80 9.91
N HIS A 106 -8.09 -19.56 10.69
CA HIS A 106 -7.61 -20.74 11.42
C HIS A 106 -7.73 -22.02 10.58
N ARG A 107 -8.76 -22.09 9.74
CA ARG A 107 -9.08 -23.24 8.90
C ARG A 107 -9.59 -22.69 7.57
N SER A 108 -8.66 -22.34 6.69
CA SER A 108 -8.98 -21.75 5.37
C SER A 108 -9.92 -22.63 4.54
N LEU A 109 -9.87 -23.95 4.75
CA LEU A 109 -10.76 -24.91 4.10
C LEU A 109 -12.24 -24.73 4.48
N ASP A 110 -12.55 -24.18 5.66
CA ASP A 110 -13.93 -23.94 6.10
C ASP A 110 -14.68 -23.03 5.13
N PHE A 111 -14.01 -22.05 4.52
CA PHE A 111 -14.61 -21.17 3.50
C PHE A 111 -15.17 -21.96 2.31
N PHE A 112 -14.45 -22.99 1.86
CA PHE A 112 -14.81 -23.79 0.70
C PHE A 112 -15.80 -24.92 1.04
N ARG A 113 -15.67 -25.51 2.24
CA ARG A 113 -16.63 -26.50 2.73
C ARG A 113 -18.01 -25.89 2.93
N GLU A 114 -18.05 -24.67 3.46
CA GLU A 114 -19.27 -23.92 3.73
C GLU A 114 -19.47 -22.81 2.68
N LEU A 115 -19.22 -23.12 1.40
CA LEU A 115 -19.21 -22.12 0.33
C LEU A 115 -20.55 -21.40 0.18
N ASN A 116 -21.66 -22.12 0.32
CA ASN A 116 -23.00 -21.52 0.30
C ASN A 116 -23.16 -20.48 1.40
N ILE A 117 -22.80 -20.81 2.65
CA ILE A 117 -22.89 -19.88 3.78
C ILE A 117 -21.94 -18.70 3.59
N SER A 118 -20.73 -18.97 3.09
CA SER A 118 -19.72 -17.94 2.86
C SER A 118 -20.16 -16.92 1.81
N ILE A 119 -20.74 -17.38 0.71
CA ILE A 119 -21.28 -16.51 -0.35
C ILE A 119 -22.52 -15.74 0.14
N ASP A 120 -23.41 -16.38 0.90
CA ASP A 120 -24.59 -15.73 1.45
C ASP A 120 -24.23 -14.61 2.43
N GLU A 121 -23.25 -14.82 3.31
CA GLU A 121 -22.76 -13.77 4.22
C GLU A 121 -22.07 -12.62 3.46
N ILE A 122 -21.28 -12.92 2.42
CA ILE A 122 -20.71 -11.90 1.52
C ILE A 122 -21.83 -11.04 0.90
N LEU A 123 -22.90 -11.65 0.40
CA LEU A 123 -24.01 -10.92 -0.21
C LEU A 123 -24.79 -10.09 0.83
N ASP A 124 -25.12 -10.68 1.97
CA ASP A 124 -25.90 -10.02 3.04
C ASP A 124 -25.14 -8.81 3.62
N LYS A 125 -23.84 -8.99 3.94
CA LYS A 125 -23.05 -7.90 4.50
C LYS A 125 -22.75 -6.81 3.47
N HIS A 126 -22.60 -7.14 2.19
CA HIS A 126 -22.55 -6.13 1.12
C HIS A 126 -23.82 -5.27 1.13
N ASN A 127 -25.00 -5.90 1.17
CA ASN A 127 -26.28 -5.18 1.19
C ASN A 127 -26.43 -4.29 2.44
N SER A 128 -25.96 -4.79 3.59
CA SER A 128 -25.97 -4.04 4.85
C SER A 128 -25.07 -2.79 4.79
N VAL A 129 -23.84 -2.92 4.28
CA VAL A 129 -22.94 -1.77 4.11
C VAL A 129 -23.49 -0.79 3.07
N LYS A 130 -24.04 -1.29 1.96
CA LYS A 130 -24.67 -0.46 0.92
C LYS A 130 -25.78 0.42 1.48
N LYS A 131 -26.65 -0.10 2.36
CA LYS A 131 -27.71 0.68 3.03
C LYS A 131 -27.17 1.90 3.80
N LEU A 132 -26.02 1.75 4.45
CA LEU A 132 -25.40 2.79 5.26
C LEU A 132 -24.59 3.79 4.43
N ARG A 133 -23.83 3.29 3.44
CA ARG A 133 -22.77 4.06 2.78
C ARG A 133 -23.12 4.62 1.42
N ALA A 134 -24.08 4.02 0.70
CA ALA A 134 -24.34 4.39 -0.70
C ALA A 134 -24.65 5.88 -0.90
N LYS A 135 -25.47 6.48 -0.01
CA LYS A 135 -25.80 7.91 -0.08
C LYS A 135 -24.59 8.81 0.19
N ILE A 136 -23.77 8.45 1.16
CA ILE A 136 -22.56 9.20 1.54
C ILE A 136 -21.56 9.15 0.38
N TRP A 137 -21.27 7.94 -0.11
CA TRP A 137 -20.38 7.73 -1.25
C TRP A 137 -20.87 8.49 -2.49
N ALA A 138 -22.16 8.41 -2.81
CA ALA A 138 -22.75 9.09 -3.96
C ALA A 138 -22.59 10.62 -3.88
N LYS A 139 -22.82 11.19 -2.69
CA LYS A 139 -22.61 12.63 -2.44
C LYS A 139 -21.15 13.03 -2.63
N LEU A 140 -20.22 12.25 -2.07
CA LEU A 140 -18.78 12.51 -2.16
C LEU A 140 -18.24 12.39 -3.59
N ASN A 141 -18.84 11.52 -4.41
CA ASN A 141 -18.38 11.22 -5.76
C ASN A 141 -19.25 11.84 -6.87
N ASN A 142 -20.22 12.69 -6.53
CA ASN A 142 -21.21 13.24 -7.47
C ASN A 142 -21.85 12.16 -8.38
N SER A 143 -22.33 11.09 -7.74
CA SER A 143 -22.85 9.89 -8.40
C SER A 143 -24.26 9.54 -7.87
N ASN A 144 -24.82 8.42 -8.33
CA ASN A 144 -26.10 7.90 -7.85
C ASN A 144 -25.87 6.76 -6.83
N PRO A 145 -26.55 6.76 -5.67
CA PRO A 145 -26.46 5.67 -4.68
C PRO A 145 -26.70 4.26 -5.26
N SER A 146 -27.51 4.12 -6.31
CA SER A 146 -27.76 2.83 -6.96
C SER A 146 -26.50 2.18 -7.53
N LYS A 147 -25.52 3.00 -7.96
CA LYS A 147 -24.23 2.57 -8.50
C LYS A 147 -23.23 2.13 -7.43
N TYR A 148 -23.56 2.30 -6.15
CA TYR A 148 -22.70 1.81 -5.07
C TYR A 148 -22.60 0.29 -5.12
N ASN A 149 -21.37 -0.21 -5.10
CA ASN A 149 -21.06 -1.62 -5.10
C ASN A 149 -19.70 -1.81 -4.43
N LEU A 150 -19.49 -2.96 -3.77
CA LEU A 150 -18.20 -3.36 -3.22
C LEU A 150 -17.57 -4.53 -3.99
N PHE A 151 -18.29 -5.12 -4.93
CA PHE A 151 -17.78 -6.19 -5.76
C PHE A 151 -17.01 -5.62 -6.95
N PHE A 152 -15.70 -5.82 -6.91
CA PHE A 152 -14.78 -5.36 -7.94
C PHE A 152 -13.85 -6.47 -8.41
N ALA A 153 -13.74 -6.64 -9.72
CA ALA A 153 -12.86 -7.62 -10.36
C ALA A 153 -11.79 -6.91 -11.19
N GLN A 154 -10.65 -7.59 -11.37
CA GLN A 154 -9.59 -7.12 -12.27
C GLN A 154 -10.00 -7.40 -13.72
N SER A 155 -9.84 -6.41 -14.60
CA SER A 155 -10.02 -6.56 -16.05
C SER A 155 -8.82 -6.00 -16.82
N PRO A 156 -8.69 -6.27 -18.13
CA PRO A 156 -7.70 -5.61 -18.98
C PRO A 156 -7.81 -4.07 -18.97
N ARG A 157 -9.00 -3.53 -18.67
CA ARG A 157 -9.26 -2.09 -18.56
C ARG A 157 -9.02 -1.54 -17.15
N GLY A 158 -8.49 -2.35 -16.24
CA GLY A 158 -8.34 -2.03 -14.82
C GLY A 158 -9.43 -2.66 -13.96
N ILE A 159 -9.60 -2.16 -12.74
CA ILE A 159 -10.58 -2.68 -11.79
C ILE A 159 -11.98 -2.23 -12.21
N ILE A 160 -12.90 -3.17 -12.37
CA ILE A 160 -14.28 -2.93 -12.78
C ILE A 160 -15.25 -3.41 -11.72
N SER A 161 -16.40 -2.73 -11.62
CA SER A 161 -17.50 -3.16 -10.77
C SER A 161 -18.23 -4.35 -11.41
N ILE A 162 -18.54 -5.39 -10.63
CA ILE A 162 -19.24 -6.60 -11.08
C ILE A 162 -20.43 -6.90 -10.18
N ASN A 163 -21.45 -7.60 -10.69
CA ASN A 163 -22.62 -7.97 -9.88
C ASN A 163 -22.59 -9.45 -9.45
N GLN A 164 -21.66 -10.22 -10.00
CA GLN A 164 -21.55 -11.67 -9.79
C GLN A 164 -20.80 -11.95 -8.48
N VAL A 165 -21.55 -12.30 -7.42
CA VAL A 165 -20.97 -12.59 -6.10
C VAL A 165 -20.07 -13.81 -6.11
N LEU A 166 -20.42 -14.84 -6.88
CA LEU A 166 -19.60 -16.06 -6.95
C LEU A 166 -18.20 -15.78 -7.50
N ASP A 167 -18.10 -15.03 -8.59
CA ASP A 167 -16.82 -14.61 -9.17
C ASP A 167 -16.00 -13.81 -8.15
N TYR A 168 -16.63 -12.81 -7.53
CA TYR A 168 -16.00 -12.02 -6.47
C TYR A 168 -15.55 -12.88 -5.28
N GLY A 169 -16.40 -13.78 -4.79
CA GLY A 169 -16.13 -14.64 -3.64
C GLY A 169 -14.98 -15.60 -3.93
N ILE A 170 -15.01 -16.33 -5.04
CA ILE A 170 -13.94 -17.27 -5.35
C ILE A 170 -12.63 -16.55 -5.67
N HIS A 171 -12.67 -15.47 -6.47
CA HIS A 171 -11.46 -14.79 -6.92
C HIS A 171 -10.83 -13.88 -5.86
N ARG A 172 -11.63 -13.08 -5.14
CA ARG A 172 -11.13 -12.09 -4.18
C ARG A 172 -11.07 -12.59 -2.74
N TRP A 173 -11.88 -13.59 -2.37
CA TRP A 173 -11.80 -14.23 -1.05
C TRP A 173 -11.13 -15.59 -1.11
N GLY A 174 -11.55 -16.46 -2.03
CA GLY A 174 -11.04 -17.82 -2.15
C GLY A 174 -9.54 -17.87 -2.46
N VAL A 175 -9.07 -17.17 -3.49
CA VAL A 175 -7.64 -17.19 -3.89
C VAL A 175 -6.69 -16.84 -2.73
N PRO A 176 -6.84 -15.72 -1.99
CA PRO A 176 -5.96 -15.46 -0.86
C PRO A 176 -6.11 -16.44 0.31
N LEU A 177 -7.25 -17.12 0.48
CA LEU A 177 -7.41 -18.19 1.47
C LEU A 177 -6.78 -19.52 1.01
N CYS A 178 -6.65 -19.75 -0.30
CA CYS A 178 -5.96 -20.91 -0.85
C CYS A 178 -4.45 -20.88 -0.58
N VAL A 179 -3.82 -19.70 -0.50
CA VAL A 179 -2.37 -19.58 -0.26
C VAL A 179 -1.95 -20.24 1.07
N PRO A 180 -2.49 -19.83 2.24
CA PRO A 180 -2.17 -20.50 3.50
C PRO A 180 -2.63 -21.97 3.50
N LEU A 181 -3.78 -22.29 2.89
CA LEU A 181 -4.24 -23.68 2.79
C LEU A 181 -3.25 -24.57 2.03
N LEU A 182 -2.68 -24.07 0.93
CA LEU A 182 -1.72 -24.83 0.11
C LEU A 182 -0.40 -24.99 0.85
N LEU A 183 0.09 -23.94 1.49
CA LEU A 183 1.29 -23.99 2.33
C LEU A 183 1.14 -25.00 3.47
N GLU A 184 -0.02 -25.03 4.14
CA GLU A 184 -0.33 -26.04 5.17
C GLU A 184 -0.27 -27.47 4.62
N LYS A 185 -0.78 -27.70 3.40
CA LYS A 185 -0.74 -29.02 2.76
C LYS A 185 0.67 -29.42 2.31
N ASP A 186 1.47 -28.44 1.91
CA ASP A 186 2.83 -28.64 1.43
C ASP A 186 3.84 -28.81 2.58
N LEU A 187 3.42 -28.65 3.85
CA LEU A 187 4.24 -29.00 5.02
C LEU A 187 4.63 -30.49 5.05
N GLY A 188 3.75 -31.38 4.57
CA GLY A 188 3.96 -32.83 4.62
C GLY A 188 4.15 -33.32 6.06
N GLU A 189 5.31 -33.91 6.35
CA GLU A 189 5.69 -34.38 7.70
C GLU A 189 6.31 -33.27 8.57
N LYS A 190 6.60 -32.08 8.02
CA LYS A 190 7.18 -30.98 8.80
C LYS A 190 6.12 -30.34 9.68
N GLU A 191 6.44 -30.16 10.96
CA GLU A 191 5.62 -29.36 11.86
C GLU A 191 5.96 -27.87 11.71
N SER A 192 4.95 -27.04 11.48
CA SER A 192 5.05 -25.58 11.54
C SER A 192 3.76 -25.02 12.11
N THR A 193 3.89 -24.02 12.99
CA THR A 193 2.76 -23.28 13.56
C THR A 193 2.51 -21.95 12.84
N GLN A 194 3.27 -21.66 11.79
CA GLN A 194 3.23 -20.39 11.06
C GLN A 194 3.73 -20.49 9.61
N PRO A 195 3.20 -21.43 8.81
CA PRO A 195 3.71 -21.71 7.47
C PRO A 195 3.62 -20.52 6.51
N PHE A 196 2.61 -19.66 6.64
CA PHE A 196 2.50 -18.46 5.81
C PHE A 196 3.55 -17.42 6.19
N VAL A 197 3.77 -17.17 7.48
CA VAL A 197 4.87 -16.30 7.94
C VAL A 197 6.23 -16.81 7.46
N GLU A 198 6.50 -18.11 7.60
CA GLU A 198 7.75 -18.72 7.14
C GLU A 198 7.93 -18.60 5.62
N TYR A 199 6.86 -18.79 4.85
CA TYR A 199 6.88 -18.55 3.41
C TYR A 199 7.22 -17.10 3.09
N LEU A 200 6.54 -16.14 3.71
CA LEU A 200 6.83 -14.71 3.51
C LEU A 200 8.29 -14.40 3.84
N GLU A 201 8.77 -14.86 5.00
CA GLU A 201 10.11 -14.57 5.52
C GLU A 201 11.23 -15.43 4.92
N SER A 202 10.89 -16.34 4.00
CA SER A 202 11.86 -17.12 3.22
C SER A 202 12.57 -16.28 2.15
N PHE A 203 11.95 -15.18 1.71
CA PHE A 203 12.54 -14.30 0.70
C PHE A 203 13.64 -13.42 1.29
N GLU A 204 14.64 -13.10 0.46
CA GLU A 204 15.81 -12.34 0.93
C GLU A 204 15.48 -10.92 1.40
N SER A 205 14.41 -10.32 0.85
CA SER A 205 13.93 -9.01 1.25
C SER A 205 12.40 -8.87 1.14
N SER A 206 11.85 -7.87 1.82
CA SER A 206 10.43 -7.56 1.75
C SER A 206 10.00 -6.99 0.38
N GLU A 207 10.89 -6.30 -0.35
CA GLU A 207 10.65 -5.90 -1.76
C GLU A 207 10.53 -7.12 -2.68
N ILE A 208 11.37 -8.15 -2.50
CA ILE A 208 11.27 -9.41 -3.27
C ILE A 208 9.97 -10.13 -2.90
N MET A 209 9.68 -10.28 -1.60
CA MET A 209 8.42 -10.86 -1.12
C MET A 209 7.20 -10.18 -1.74
N SER A 210 7.21 -8.84 -1.88
CA SER A 210 6.10 -8.11 -2.52
C SER A 210 5.83 -8.55 -3.96
N LYS A 211 6.87 -8.91 -4.71
CA LYS A 211 6.76 -9.38 -6.10
C LYS A 211 6.27 -10.81 -6.13
N GLU A 212 6.79 -11.66 -5.24
CA GLU A 212 6.46 -13.07 -5.16
C GLU A 212 5.03 -13.31 -4.69
N LEU A 213 4.49 -12.48 -3.78
CA LEU A 213 3.07 -12.48 -3.41
C LEU A 213 2.12 -12.44 -4.61
N LYS A 214 2.54 -11.81 -5.71
CA LYS A 214 1.77 -11.75 -6.94
C LYS A 214 2.18 -12.83 -7.93
N ASN A 215 3.48 -13.00 -8.15
CA ASN A 215 4.01 -13.67 -9.33
C ASN A 215 4.56 -15.08 -9.07
N HIS A 216 4.70 -15.50 -7.81
CA HIS A 216 5.19 -16.84 -7.51
C HIS A 216 4.32 -17.88 -8.21
N GLU A 217 4.94 -18.82 -8.92
CA GLU A 217 4.22 -19.75 -9.82
C GLU A 217 3.11 -20.55 -9.10
N ARG A 218 3.42 -21.08 -7.92
CA ARG A 218 2.49 -21.88 -7.10
C ARG A 218 1.61 -21.07 -6.12
N TYR A 219 2.19 -20.11 -5.39
CA TYR A 219 1.53 -19.41 -4.29
C TYR A 219 1.14 -17.96 -4.61
N GLY A 220 1.46 -17.47 -5.81
CA GLY A 220 1.18 -16.11 -6.22
C GLY A 220 -0.32 -15.87 -6.44
N LEU A 221 -0.80 -14.71 -6.01
CA LEU A 221 -2.20 -14.32 -6.14
C LEU A 221 -2.61 -13.91 -7.57
N GLY A 222 -1.64 -13.75 -8.49
CA GLY A 222 -1.91 -13.48 -9.89
C GLY A 222 -2.78 -12.25 -10.11
N SER A 223 -3.93 -12.42 -10.78
CA SER A 223 -4.90 -11.34 -11.06
C SER A 223 -5.75 -10.94 -9.85
N ALA A 224 -5.74 -11.71 -8.76
CA ALA A 224 -6.49 -11.40 -7.53
C ALA A 224 -5.89 -10.22 -6.77
N ILE A 225 -4.62 -9.86 -7.01
CA ILE A 225 -3.95 -8.72 -6.36
C ILE A 225 -3.24 -7.83 -7.38
N GLY A 226 -3.18 -6.52 -7.12
CA GLY A 226 -2.34 -5.58 -7.88
C GLY A 226 -1.00 -5.32 -7.19
N ASN A 227 0.02 -4.92 -7.96
CA ASN A 227 1.36 -4.59 -7.40
C ASN A 227 1.29 -3.60 -6.23
N LYS A 228 0.43 -2.59 -6.33
CA LYS A 228 0.21 -1.60 -5.26
C LYS A 228 -0.29 -2.26 -3.97
N ALA A 229 -1.19 -3.22 -4.07
CA ALA A 229 -1.70 -3.94 -2.90
C ALA A 229 -0.65 -4.87 -2.29
N CYS A 230 0.26 -5.43 -3.10
CA CYS A 230 1.41 -6.18 -2.58
C CYS A 230 2.31 -5.28 -1.73
N HIS A 231 2.64 -4.07 -2.20
CA HIS A 231 3.40 -3.11 -1.39
C HIS A 231 2.62 -2.63 -0.14
N LEU A 232 1.29 -2.48 -0.24
CA LEU A 232 0.45 -2.19 0.92
C LEU A 232 0.52 -3.31 1.98
N PHE A 233 0.57 -4.58 1.54
CA PHE A 233 0.77 -5.71 2.44
C PHE A 233 2.10 -5.61 3.17
N VAL A 234 3.18 -5.33 2.43
CA VAL A 234 4.51 -5.16 3.02
C VAL A 234 4.53 -4.01 4.02
N LYS A 235 3.91 -2.86 3.69
CA LYS A 235 3.77 -1.75 4.63
C LYS A 235 3.04 -2.18 5.89
N TRP A 236 1.91 -2.87 5.77
CA TRP A 236 1.17 -3.32 6.96
C TRP A 236 1.96 -4.33 7.79
N TYR A 237 2.60 -5.30 7.13
CA TYR A 237 3.36 -6.37 7.77
C TYR A 237 4.62 -5.86 8.48
N ILE A 238 5.41 -4.99 7.85
CA ILE A 238 6.68 -4.48 8.40
C ILE A 238 6.47 -3.24 9.27
N HIS A 239 5.73 -2.26 8.75
CA HIS A 239 5.73 -0.90 9.30
C HIS A 239 4.55 -0.63 10.24
N THR A 240 3.32 -0.97 9.83
CA THR A 240 2.11 -0.62 10.59
C THR A 240 1.92 -1.54 11.78
N PHE A 241 1.99 -2.86 11.57
CA PHE A 241 1.73 -3.86 12.60
C PHE A 241 2.99 -4.60 13.06
N SER A 242 4.14 -4.33 12.44
CA SER A 242 5.45 -4.87 12.83
C SER A 242 5.43 -6.38 13.15
N LEU A 243 4.82 -7.15 12.26
CA LEU A 243 4.61 -8.60 12.40
C LEU A 243 5.84 -9.41 12.02
N SER A 244 6.87 -8.81 11.41
CA SER A 244 8.05 -9.57 10.99
C SER A 244 8.90 -10.05 12.17
N SER A 245 9.41 -11.27 12.08
CA SER A 245 10.39 -11.84 13.03
C SER A 245 11.83 -11.52 12.64
N LYS A 246 12.05 -11.21 11.36
CA LYS A 246 13.36 -10.88 10.81
C LYS A 246 13.83 -9.53 11.31
N LYS A 247 15.14 -9.45 11.60
CA LYS A 247 15.83 -8.21 12.01
C LYS A 247 16.92 -7.78 11.03
N GLU A 248 17.08 -8.52 9.94
CA GLU A 248 18.07 -8.22 8.91
C GLU A 248 17.66 -7.03 8.02
N ASP A 249 18.65 -6.43 7.34
CA ASP A 249 18.45 -5.24 6.51
C ASP A 249 17.37 -5.43 5.44
N GLY A 250 17.31 -6.63 4.86
CA GLY A 250 16.30 -7.06 3.88
C GLY A 250 14.85 -7.03 4.39
N TRP A 251 14.65 -6.93 5.70
CA TRP A 251 13.35 -6.94 6.36
C TRP A 251 13.11 -5.71 7.23
N SER A 252 13.99 -4.71 7.11
CA SER A 252 13.92 -3.43 7.81
C SER A 252 12.80 -2.51 7.28
N LYS A 253 12.55 -1.40 7.98
CA LYS A 253 11.62 -0.34 7.57
C LYS A 253 12.00 0.41 6.27
N TRP A 254 13.14 0.07 5.65
CA TRP A 254 13.62 0.62 4.38
C TRP A 254 13.68 -0.41 3.24
N SER A 255 13.23 -1.64 3.50
CA SER A 255 13.40 -2.79 2.61
C SER A 255 12.34 -2.98 1.52
N PHE A 256 11.47 -1.99 1.33
CA PHE A 256 10.46 -1.97 0.27
C PHE A 256 10.35 -0.59 -0.37
N GLU A 257 9.88 -0.54 -1.61
CA GLU A 257 9.62 0.72 -2.32
C GLU A 257 8.22 1.28 -2.00
N VAL A 258 8.06 2.62 -2.04
CA VAL A 258 6.72 3.22 -2.05
C VAL A 258 6.12 3.11 -3.45
N PRO A 259 4.93 2.51 -3.64
CA PRO A 259 4.26 2.56 -4.92
C PRO A 259 3.76 4.00 -5.18
N PHE A 260 4.38 4.70 -6.13
CA PHE A 260 3.90 6.03 -6.52
C PHE A 260 2.57 5.92 -7.29
N ASP A 261 1.47 6.09 -6.56
CA ASP A 261 0.12 6.16 -7.11
C ASP A 261 -0.29 7.60 -7.48
N SER A 262 -1.51 7.79 -8.00
CA SER A 262 -2.00 9.10 -8.43
C SER A 262 -2.02 10.17 -7.32
N ASN A 263 -2.14 9.79 -6.04
CA ASN A 263 -2.07 10.74 -4.93
C ASN A 263 -0.63 11.06 -4.58
N ALA A 264 0.19 10.04 -4.37
CA ALA A 264 1.62 10.16 -4.09
C ALA A 264 2.34 10.96 -5.20
N GLY A 265 2.15 10.55 -6.45
CA GLY A 265 2.72 11.18 -7.63
C GLY A 265 2.34 12.65 -7.77
N ARG A 266 1.07 13.00 -7.50
CA ARG A 266 0.61 14.39 -7.54
C ARG A 266 1.30 15.24 -6.48
N VAL A 267 1.43 14.72 -5.25
CA VAL A 267 2.13 15.42 -4.16
C VAL A 267 3.60 15.63 -4.54
N LEU A 268 4.30 14.58 -4.96
CA LEU A 268 5.72 14.63 -5.33
C LEU A 268 5.97 15.58 -6.50
N PHE A 269 5.15 15.50 -7.56
CA PHE A 269 5.26 16.37 -8.72
C PHE A 269 5.07 17.84 -8.34
N ARG A 270 3.97 18.16 -7.63
CA ARG A 270 3.66 19.55 -7.27
C ARG A 270 4.59 20.12 -6.21
N ALA A 271 5.05 19.29 -5.27
CA ALA A 271 6.01 19.72 -4.27
C ALA A 271 7.38 20.03 -4.89
N GLY A 272 7.69 19.49 -6.07
CA GLY A 272 8.93 19.73 -6.80
C GLY A 272 9.95 18.60 -6.73
N PHE A 273 9.59 17.45 -6.12
CA PHE A 273 10.48 16.30 -5.97
C PHE A 273 10.96 15.78 -7.33
N PHE A 274 10.05 15.54 -8.27
CA PHE A 274 10.41 15.03 -9.60
C PHE A 274 11.24 16.05 -10.40
N THR A 275 10.88 17.33 -10.35
CA THR A 275 11.61 18.39 -11.10
C THR A 275 13.04 18.63 -10.59
N SER A 276 13.40 18.10 -9.41
CA SER A 276 14.77 18.11 -8.89
C SER A 276 15.66 17.00 -9.48
N PHE A 277 15.11 16.08 -10.27
CA PHE A 277 15.87 14.93 -10.80
C PHE A 277 15.86 14.81 -12.32
N ALA A 278 14.87 15.39 -12.97
CA ALA A 278 14.74 15.44 -14.42
C ALA A 278 13.86 16.64 -14.81
N ASP A 279 13.93 17.06 -16.07
CA ASP A 279 13.14 18.15 -16.59
C ASP A 279 11.77 17.67 -17.11
N LEU A 280 10.87 18.60 -17.38
CA LEU A 280 9.52 18.25 -17.85
C LEU A 280 9.55 17.51 -19.19
N GLU A 281 10.52 17.83 -20.04
CA GLU A 281 10.74 17.17 -21.34
C GLU A 281 11.10 15.69 -21.13
N ASP A 282 11.99 15.36 -20.20
CA ASP A 282 12.31 13.97 -19.85
C ASP A 282 11.04 13.19 -19.43
N TYR A 283 10.19 13.82 -18.62
CA TYR A 283 8.95 13.20 -18.16
C TYR A 283 7.91 13.03 -19.28
N GLU A 284 7.93 13.87 -20.29
CA GLU A 284 7.10 13.72 -21.49
C GLU A 284 7.60 12.56 -22.34
N ASP A 285 8.92 12.47 -22.56
CA ASP A 285 9.57 11.39 -23.31
C ASP A 285 9.35 10.03 -22.64
N TRP A 286 9.28 10.00 -21.31
CA TRP A 286 8.99 8.79 -20.55
C TRP A 286 7.49 8.46 -20.47
N GLU A 287 6.63 9.24 -21.14
CA GLU A 287 5.17 9.19 -21.05
C GLU A 287 4.62 9.28 -19.62
N VAL A 288 5.41 9.83 -18.69
CA VAL A 288 4.95 10.18 -17.34
C VAL A 288 4.02 11.39 -17.44
N ILE A 289 4.35 12.37 -18.28
CA ILE A 289 3.47 13.48 -18.65
C ILE A 289 2.85 13.19 -20.02
N GLN A 290 1.53 13.14 -20.07
CA GLN A 290 0.77 12.94 -21.30
C GLN A 290 -0.01 14.20 -21.65
N LYS A 291 0.52 14.98 -22.60
CA LYS A 291 -0.04 16.28 -22.96
C LYS A 291 -1.48 16.17 -23.47
N GLY A 292 -2.36 17.04 -22.97
CA GLY A 292 -3.76 17.13 -23.42
C GLY A 292 -4.66 15.95 -23.05
N LYS A 293 -4.11 14.87 -22.46
CA LYS A 293 -4.87 13.66 -22.09
C LYS A 293 -5.56 13.78 -20.73
N GLY A 294 -5.37 14.89 -20.01
CA GLY A 294 -6.03 15.16 -18.74
C GLY A 294 -7.41 15.80 -18.89
N LYS A 295 -8.20 15.75 -17.82
CA LYS A 295 -9.55 16.34 -17.79
C LYS A 295 -9.48 17.84 -18.07
N GLY A 296 -10.25 18.30 -19.07
CA GLY A 296 -10.24 19.70 -19.49
C GLY A 296 -9.03 20.08 -20.35
N LYS A 297 -8.44 19.11 -21.08
CA LYS A 297 -7.24 19.28 -21.92
C LYS A 297 -5.98 19.65 -21.13
N THR A 298 -5.96 19.41 -19.82
CA THR A 298 -4.75 19.51 -18.99
C THR A 298 -3.77 18.38 -19.36
N HIS A 299 -2.56 18.42 -18.81
CA HIS A 299 -1.60 17.32 -18.93
C HIS A 299 -1.90 16.26 -17.88
N TYR A 300 -1.96 14.99 -18.30
CA TYR A 300 -2.18 13.85 -17.40
C TYR A 300 -0.83 13.30 -16.91
N ILE A 301 -0.67 13.12 -15.60
CA ILE A 301 0.52 12.55 -14.98
C ILE A 301 0.25 11.05 -14.74
N ARG A 302 0.79 10.21 -15.62
CA ARG A 302 0.82 8.76 -15.45
C ARG A 302 2.03 8.36 -14.61
N VAL A 303 1.99 8.70 -13.32
CA VAL A 303 3.15 8.54 -12.42
C VAL A 303 3.72 7.13 -12.37
N THR A 304 2.92 6.08 -12.58
CA THR A 304 3.40 4.68 -12.60
C THR A 304 4.52 4.44 -13.61
N ASN A 305 4.63 5.28 -14.65
CA ASN A 305 5.68 5.19 -15.68
C ASN A 305 7.07 5.64 -15.18
N ILE A 306 7.17 6.18 -13.95
CA ILE A 306 8.44 6.57 -13.33
C ILE A 306 9.31 5.37 -12.93
N ARG A 307 8.73 4.17 -12.84
CA ARG A 307 9.47 2.97 -12.43
C ARG A 307 10.61 2.68 -13.42
N GLY A 308 11.82 2.48 -12.90
CA GLY A 308 13.03 2.27 -13.70
C GLY A 308 13.60 3.53 -14.38
N LYS A 309 12.99 4.71 -14.17
CA LYS A 309 13.50 5.98 -14.71
C LYS A 309 14.62 6.52 -13.83
N LYS A 310 15.67 6.97 -14.51
CA LYS A 310 16.93 7.37 -13.89
C LYS A 310 16.97 8.88 -13.69
N VAL A 311 17.66 9.32 -12.66
CA VAL A 311 18.01 10.73 -12.47
C VAL A 311 18.81 11.22 -13.70
N GLN A 312 18.43 12.37 -14.25
CA GLN A 312 19.13 13.04 -15.35
C GLN A 312 20.01 14.20 -14.87
N LYS A 313 19.69 14.79 -13.72
CA LYS A 313 20.47 15.87 -13.11
C LYS A 313 21.61 15.33 -12.24
N ASP A 314 22.75 16.02 -12.22
CA ASP A 314 23.90 15.56 -11.45
C ASP A 314 23.62 15.61 -9.94
N ILE A 315 23.98 14.53 -9.25
CA ILE A 315 23.95 14.42 -7.80
C ILE A 315 25.39 14.13 -7.34
N GLU A 316 26.05 15.15 -6.80
CA GLU A 316 27.44 15.06 -6.32
C GLU A 316 27.54 14.67 -4.83
N ASP A 317 26.41 14.45 -4.16
CA ASP A 317 26.38 14.08 -2.75
C ASP A 317 26.80 12.62 -2.55
N GLU A 318 28.06 12.42 -2.16
CA GLU A 318 28.67 11.09 -1.94
C GLU A 318 27.86 10.22 -0.98
N LYS A 319 27.28 10.82 0.07
CA LYS A 319 26.48 10.09 1.05
C LYS A 319 25.17 9.59 0.46
N ILE A 320 24.56 10.35 -0.44
CA ILE A 320 23.37 9.89 -1.18
C ILE A 320 23.74 8.72 -2.09
N ILE A 321 24.88 8.76 -2.77
CA ILE A 321 25.34 7.66 -3.63
C ILE A 321 25.62 6.41 -2.81
N GLU A 322 26.34 6.54 -1.68
CA GLU A 322 26.63 5.44 -0.76
C GLU A 322 25.34 4.82 -0.20
N ASN A 323 24.44 5.64 0.33
CA ASN A 323 23.15 5.18 0.83
C ASN A 323 22.32 4.50 -0.25
N TYR A 324 22.36 4.99 -1.49
CA TYR A 324 21.63 4.38 -2.60
C TYR A 324 22.15 2.99 -2.91
N ASN A 325 23.48 2.84 -3.01
CA ASN A 325 24.12 1.53 -3.19
C ASN A 325 23.74 0.57 -2.05
N ASN A 326 23.80 1.03 -0.79
CA ASN A 326 23.40 0.22 0.35
C ASN A 326 21.93 -0.21 0.28
N VAL A 327 21.02 0.71 -0.05
CA VAL A 327 19.59 0.42 -0.22
C VAL A 327 19.35 -0.66 -1.27
N VAL A 328 19.89 -0.52 -2.48
CA VAL A 328 19.55 -1.44 -3.58
C VAL A 328 20.21 -2.81 -3.44
N LEU A 329 21.36 -2.89 -2.75
CA LEU A 329 22.12 -4.12 -2.55
C LEU A 329 21.69 -4.89 -1.29
N ASN A 330 21.50 -4.19 -0.17
CA ASN A 330 21.35 -4.85 1.14
C ASN A 330 19.92 -4.78 1.70
N HIS A 331 19.19 -3.69 1.47
CA HIS A 331 17.83 -3.52 1.99
C HIS A 331 16.76 -4.02 1.01
N LEU A 332 16.76 -3.53 -0.23
CA LEU A 332 15.83 -3.99 -1.27
C LEU A 332 16.30 -5.32 -1.88
N LYS A 333 17.62 -5.57 -1.91
CA LYS A 333 18.27 -6.73 -2.53
C LYS A 333 17.85 -6.97 -4.00
N ILE A 334 17.53 -5.89 -4.71
CA ILE A 334 17.07 -5.95 -6.12
C ILE A 334 18.23 -5.87 -7.13
N ARG A 335 19.46 -5.68 -6.65
CA ARG A 335 20.69 -5.62 -7.45
C ARG A 335 21.77 -6.48 -6.82
N LYS A 336 22.65 -7.04 -7.64
CA LYS A 336 23.87 -7.77 -7.21
C LYS A 336 25.15 -6.93 -7.24
N LYS A 337 25.12 -5.78 -7.92
CA LYS A 337 26.26 -4.89 -8.11
C LYS A 337 25.82 -3.42 -8.01
N PRO A 338 26.71 -2.52 -7.55
CA PRO A 338 26.43 -1.08 -7.53
C PRO A 338 25.98 -0.60 -8.92
N PRO A 339 24.79 0.02 -9.03
CA PRO A 339 24.33 0.62 -10.29
C PRO A 339 25.12 1.88 -10.63
N THR A 340 25.23 2.17 -11.93
CA THR A 340 25.92 3.38 -12.44
C THR A 340 25.07 4.65 -12.41
N LYS A 341 23.75 4.51 -12.26
CA LYS A 341 22.80 5.63 -12.20
C LYS A 341 21.73 5.37 -11.15
N LEU A 342 21.27 6.44 -10.52
CA LEU A 342 20.23 6.39 -9.50
C LEU A 342 18.83 6.35 -10.14
N GLU A 343 17.95 5.50 -9.62
CA GLU A 343 16.53 5.45 -9.99
C GLU A 343 15.72 6.35 -9.08
N ILE A 344 14.87 7.20 -9.68
CA ILE A 344 14.07 8.21 -8.96
C ILE A 344 13.17 7.57 -7.89
N GLN A 345 12.66 6.37 -8.18
CA GLN A 345 11.76 5.60 -7.32
C GLN A 345 12.37 5.24 -5.95
N GLN A 346 13.70 5.10 -5.88
CA GLN A 346 14.44 4.62 -4.71
C GLN A 346 15.07 5.75 -3.89
N ILE A 347 15.05 6.99 -4.40
CA ILE A 347 15.57 8.16 -3.68
C ILE A 347 14.95 8.35 -2.29
N PRO A 348 13.63 8.13 -2.05
CA PRO A 348 13.09 8.21 -0.70
C PRO A 348 13.74 7.21 0.27
N ASN A 349 13.98 5.97 -0.17
CA ASN A 349 14.71 4.96 0.62
C ASN A 349 16.11 5.45 0.97
N THR A 350 16.83 5.97 -0.02
CA THR A 350 18.18 6.51 0.14
C THR A 350 18.28 7.64 1.15
N ILE A 351 17.34 8.59 1.11
CA ILE A 351 17.34 9.75 2.00
C ILE A 351 16.94 9.35 3.43
N LEU A 352 16.00 8.41 3.56
CA LEU A 352 15.47 8.01 4.86
C LEU A 352 16.32 6.94 5.55
N LEU A 353 17.28 6.34 4.85
CA LEU A 353 18.16 5.33 5.41
C LEU A 353 18.84 5.82 6.70
N ASN A 354 18.86 4.95 7.73
CA ASN A 354 19.40 5.24 9.07
C ASN A 354 18.73 6.41 9.81
N SER A 355 17.61 6.95 9.32
CA SER A 355 16.83 7.95 10.04
C SER A 355 15.84 7.32 11.03
N LYS A 356 15.21 8.15 11.86
CA LYS A 356 14.11 7.68 12.72
C LYS A 356 12.88 7.24 11.91
N PHE A 357 12.71 7.73 10.69
CA PHE A 357 11.58 7.40 9.81
C PHE A 357 11.90 6.21 8.91
N GLY A 358 10.87 5.44 8.57
CA GLY A 358 10.88 4.41 7.56
C GLY A 358 10.08 4.81 6.33
N ILE A 359 10.03 3.89 5.36
CA ILE A 359 9.34 4.12 4.09
C ILE A 359 7.82 4.13 4.23
N GLY A 360 7.28 3.38 5.18
CA GLY A 360 5.87 3.46 5.54
C GLY A 360 5.46 4.85 6.06
N ASP A 361 6.31 5.53 6.84
CA ASP A 361 6.01 6.90 7.32
C ASP A 361 5.94 7.88 6.12
N PHE A 362 6.81 7.71 5.13
CA PHE A 362 6.79 8.53 3.92
C PHE A 362 5.54 8.29 3.07
N ASP A 363 5.16 7.03 2.86
CA ASP A 363 3.93 6.67 2.14
C ASP A 363 2.67 7.23 2.83
N ASP A 364 2.54 7.02 4.15
CA ASP A 364 1.41 7.55 4.93
C ASP A 364 1.33 9.08 4.85
N GLY A 365 2.49 9.76 4.87
CA GLY A 365 2.59 11.20 4.66
C GLY A 365 2.06 11.62 3.29
N LEU A 366 2.46 10.92 2.22
CA LEU A 366 1.99 11.18 0.86
C LEU A 366 0.48 10.99 0.72
N ILE A 367 -0.06 9.89 1.26
CA ILE A 367 -1.49 9.61 1.21
C ILE A 367 -2.28 10.67 1.98
N TYR A 368 -1.87 11.00 3.21
CA TYR A 368 -2.55 12.02 4.01
C TYR A 368 -2.53 13.39 3.31
N ILE A 369 -1.38 13.82 2.80
CA ILE A 369 -1.25 15.10 2.10
C ILE A 369 -2.09 15.12 0.82
N GLY A 370 -2.02 14.04 0.04
CA GLY A 370 -2.72 13.89 -1.23
C GLY A 370 -4.24 13.87 -1.08
N THR A 371 -4.76 13.30 0.00
CA THR A 371 -6.20 13.13 0.24
C THR A 371 -6.84 14.26 1.04
N LYS A 372 -6.06 15.04 1.81
CA LYS A 372 -6.59 16.12 2.66
C LYS A 372 -6.27 17.53 2.18
N PHE A 373 -5.23 17.73 1.38
CA PHE A 373 -4.78 19.07 0.99
C PHE A 373 -4.51 19.20 -0.51
N CYS A 374 -3.69 18.30 -1.06
CA CYS A 374 -3.24 18.37 -2.44
C CYS A 374 -4.25 17.71 -3.38
N PHE A 375 -5.45 18.28 -3.52
CA PHE A 375 -6.52 17.72 -4.35
C PHE A 375 -6.24 17.76 -5.86
N ASN A 376 -6.85 16.85 -6.63
CA ASN A 376 -6.68 16.73 -8.08
C ASN A 376 -7.48 17.78 -8.89
N HIS A 377 -7.35 19.05 -8.53
CA HIS A 377 -7.91 20.19 -9.26
C HIS A 377 -7.02 21.43 -9.07
N GLU A 378 -7.47 22.57 -9.58
CA GLU A 378 -6.72 23.85 -9.61
C GLU A 378 -6.72 24.60 -8.26
N LYS A 379 -7.54 24.17 -7.29
CA LYS A 379 -7.73 24.82 -5.97
C LYS A 379 -7.42 23.89 -4.79
N PRO A 380 -6.25 23.24 -4.71
CA PRO A 380 -5.86 22.49 -3.53
C PRO A 380 -5.79 23.39 -2.29
N ASP A 381 -5.89 22.83 -1.08
CA ASP A 381 -5.75 23.57 0.17
C ASP A 381 -4.28 23.86 0.50
N CYS A 382 -3.65 24.72 -0.31
CA CYS A 382 -2.26 25.12 -0.16
C CYS A 382 -2.00 25.98 1.09
N LYS A 383 -3.05 26.58 1.68
CA LYS A 383 -2.91 27.44 2.86
C LYS A 383 -2.65 26.60 4.10
N ASN A 384 -3.40 25.51 4.25
CA ASN A 384 -3.31 24.62 5.42
C ASN A 384 -2.42 23.39 5.19
N CYS A 385 -1.95 23.16 3.96
CA CYS A 385 -1.05 22.05 3.64
C CYS A 385 0.25 22.08 4.48
N PRO A 386 0.67 20.96 5.08
CA PRO A 386 1.90 20.90 5.89
C PRO A 386 3.19 21.11 5.07
N LEU A 387 3.13 21.00 3.74
CA LEU A 387 4.25 21.27 2.84
C LEU A 387 4.27 22.71 2.32
N LYS A 388 3.41 23.60 2.83
CA LYS A 388 3.21 24.94 2.26
C LYS A 388 4.50 25.73 2.04
N ASP A 389 5.45 25.65 2.96
CA ASP A 389 6.68 26.45 2.89
C ASP A 389 7.76 25.81 1.99
N LEU A 390 7.60 24.52 1.66
CA LEU A 390 8.51 23.76 0.80
C LEU A 390 7.95 23.56 -0.62
N CYS A 391 6.64 23.68 -0.82
CA CYS A 391 5.98 23.30 -2.07
C CYS A 391 6.37 24.22 -3.24
N LEU A 392 7.06 23.66 -4.23
CA LEU A 392 7.48 24.38 -5.43
C LEU A 392 6.29 25.03 -6.16
N SER A 393 5.18 24.30 -6.31
CA SER A 393 4.00 24.83 -7.02
C SER A 393 3.34 26.00 -6.30
N LYS A 394 3.36 26.01 -4.97
CA LYS A 394 2.78 27.12 -4.20
C LYS A 394 3.64 28.36 -4.30
N ASN A 395 4.96 28.19 -4.19
CA ASN A 395 5.87 29.30 -3.90
C ASN A 395 6.56 29.87 -5.15
N LYS A 396 6.72 29.07 -6.22
CA LYS A 396 7.49 29.48 -7.41
C LYS A 396 6.83 29.13 -8.73
N LYS A 397 6.14 27.98 -8.82
CA LYS A 397 5.61 27.42 -10.07
C LYS A 397 4.10 27.07 -10.04
N PRO A 398 3.19 28.06 -9.90
CA PRO A 398 1.74 27.81 -9.82
C PRO A 398 1.16 27.04 -11.01
N GLU A 399 1.80 27.09 -12.18
CA GLU A 399 1.42 26.36 -13.38
C GLU A 399 1.39 24.84 -13.20
N LEU A 400 2.21 24.29 -12.29
CA LEU A 400 2.20 22.85 -11.97
C LEU A 400 0.87 22.41 -11.33
N ILE A 401 0.19 23.31 -10.59
CA ILE A 401 -1.17 23.08 -10.10
C ILE A 401 -2.20 23.33 -11.19
N LYS A 402 -2.03 24.38 -11.99
CA LYS A 402 -3.03 24.77 -13.00
C LYS A 402 -3.13 23.74 -14.14
N ASN A 403 -2.01 23.26 -14.64
CA ASN A 403 -1.92 22.56 -15.92
C ASN A 403 -1.82 21.04 -15.82
N TYR A 404 -1.54 20.47 -14.64
CA TYR A 404 -1.30 19.03 -14.49
C TYR A 404 -2.29 18.33 -13.55
N ARG A 405 -2.75 17.14 -13.94
CA ARG A 405 -3.72 16.29 -13.22
C ARG A 405 -3.22 14.85 -13.18
N THR A 406 -3.56 14.09 -12.14
CA THR A 406 -3.34 12.64 -12.07
C THR A 406 -4.60 11.84 -12.31
#